data_AF-R5JKT8-F1
#
_entry.id   AF-R5JKT8-F1
#
_cell.length_a   1.000
_cell.length_b   1.000
_cell.length_c   1.000
_cell.angle_alpha   90.00
_cell.angle_beta   90.00
_cell.angle_gamma   90.00
#
_symmetry.space_group_name_H-M   'P 1'
#
loop_
_entity.id
_entity.type
_entity.pdbx_description
1 polymer ?
#
loop_
_entity_poly.entity_id
_entity_poly.type
_entity_poly.pdbx_seq_one_letter_code
_entity_poly.pdbx_strand_id
1 'polypeptide(L)'
;MGKKIEYTNGEMTIIWQPELCQHAGICVKMLPNVYHPKERPWVQIENATTEELIAQIRKCPSGALSYKMNKEKENQEDGSKPL
;
A
#
# COMPACT_ATOMS: atom_id res chain seq x y z
N MET A 1 -14.40 9.66 13.32
CA MET A 1 -13.62 8.68 12.54
C MET A 1 -12.83 9.45 11.48
N GLY A 2 -11.53 9.20 11.34
CA GLY A 2 -10.70 9.90 10.36
C GLY A 2 -10.95 9.47 8.91
N LYS A 3 -10.65 10.34 7.96
CA LYS A 3 -10.79 10.10 6.51
C LYS A 3 -9.84 8.98 6.07
N LYS A 4 -10.35 8.03 5.27
CA LYS A 4 -9.58 6.97 4.62
C LYS A 4 -9.78 7.05 3.11
N ILE A 5 -8.71 6.92 2.36
CA ILE A 5 -8.72 6.91 0.90
C ILE A 5 -8.04 5.62 0.45
N GLU A 6 -8.68 4.89 -0.46
CA GLU A 6 -8.22 3.57 -0.89
C GLU A 6 -7.81 3.60 -2.37
N TYR A 7 -6.67 2.98 -2.68
CA TYR A 7 -6.13 2.81 -4.03
C TYR A 7 -5.91 1.32 -4.27
N THR A 8 -6.57 0.72 -5.26
CA THR A 8 -6.51 -0.73 -5.54
C THR A 8 -6.05 -1.01 -6.98
N ASN A 9 -5.19 -2.01 -7.16
CA ASN A 9 -4.71 -2.49 -8.46
C ASN A 9 -5.26 -3.89 -8.78
N GLY A 10 -6.28 -4.33 -8.05
CA GLY A 10 -6.81 -5.70 -8.15
C GLY A 10 -6.12 -6.65 -7.17
N GLU A 11 -4.79 -6.67 -7.12
CA GLU A 11 -4.01 -7.57 -6.27
C GLU A 11 -3.91 -7.10 -4.80
N MET A 12 -3.70 -5.79 -4.60
CA MET A 12 -3.64 -5.18 -3.28
C MET A 12 -4.37 -3.85 -3.24
N THR A 13 -4.72 -3.41 -2.03
CA THR A 13 -5.25 -2.06 -1.80
C THR A 13 -4.39 -1.32 -0.80
N ILE A 14 -3.90 -0.14 -1.18
CA ILE A 14 -3.28 0.83 -0.27
C ILE A 14 -4.37 1.68 0.39
N ILE A 15 -4.28 1.82 1.70
CA ILE A 15 -5.14 2.66 2.52
C ILE A 15 -4.30 3.85 2.98
N TRP A 16 -4.74 5.06 2.62
CA TRP A 16 -4.13 6.31 3.03
C TRP A 16 -5.02 7.07 4.02
N GLN A 17 -4.43 7.45 5.14
CA GLN A 17 -5.04 8.25 6.21
C GLN A 17 -4.33 9.62 6.27
N PRO A 18 -4.84 10.66 5.58
CA PRO A 18 -4.20 11.97 5.51
C PRO A 18 -3.96 12.60 6.88
N GLU A 19 -4.87 12.41 7.83
CA GLU A 19 -4.78 12.97 9.19
C GLU A 19 -3.60 12.40 10.00
N LEU A 20 -3.11 11.22 9.63
CA LEU A 20 -1.91 10.63 10.24
C LEU A 20 -0.63 11.01 9.50
N CYS A 21 -0.71 11.67 8.34
CA CYS A 21 0.46 11.92 7.50
C CYS A 21 1.32 13.06 8.05
N GLN A 22 2.53 12.74 8.54
CA GLN A 22 3.50 13.75 8.99
C GLN A 22 4.40 14.31 7.88
N HIS A 23 4.08 14.03 6.61
CA HIS A 23 4.80 14.54 5.43
C HIS A 23 6.33 14.30 5.43
N ALA A 24 6.78 13.16 5.97
CA ALA A 24 8.21 12.78 5.99
C ALA A 24 8.85 12.58 4.60
N GLY A 25 8.04 12.49 3.54
CA GLY A 25 8.51 12.36 2.16
C GLY A 25 9.11 11.00 1.78
N ILE A 26 9.08 10.00 2.68
CA ILE A 26 9.65 8.67 2.42
C ILE A 26 8.92 7.95 1.27
N CYS A 27 7.60 8.08 1.19
CA CYS A 27 6.81 7.50 0.09
C CYS A 27 7.27 7.99 -1.28
N VAL A 28 7.35 9.32 -1.46
CA VAL A 28 7.80 9.95 -2.72
C VAL A 28 9.26 9.63 -3.02
N LYS A 29 10.13 9.60 -2.01
CA LYS A 29 11.55 9.27 -2.21
C LYS A 29 11.79 7.83 -2.64
N MET A 30 11.01 6.87 -2.12
CA MET A 30 11.18 5.45 -2.46
C MET A 30 10.51 5.09 -3.77
N LEU A 31 9.31 5.62 -4.04
CA LEU A 31 8.53 5.30 -5.23
C LEU A 31 8.03 6.60 -5.90
N PRO A 32 8.93 7.38 -6.53
CA PRO A 32 8.58 8.64 -7.18
C PRO A 32 7.64 8.45 -8.39
N ASN A 33 7.59 7.25 -8.97
CA ASN A 33 6.65 6.91 -10.05
C ASN A 33 5.23 6.59 -9.53
N VAL A 34 5.07 6.35 -8.23
CA VAL A 34 3.77 6.02 -7.60
C VAL A 34 3.15 7.24 -6.92
N TYR A 35 3.96 8.05 -6.22
CA TYR A 35 3.47 9.14 -5.39
C TYR A 35 3.74 10.50 -6.02
N HIS A 36 2.67 11.17 -6.45
CA HIS A 36 2.67 12.43 -7.18
C HIS A 36 1.90 13.52 -6.43
N PRO A 37 2.49 14.20 -5.41
CA PRO A 37 1.77 15.14 -4.53
C PRO A 37 0.97 16.25 -5.24
N LYS A 38 1.41 16.63 -6.45
CA LYS A 38 0.83 17.70 -7.27
C LYS A 38 -0.29 17.22 -8.21
N GLU A 39 -0.50 15.92 -8.35
CA GLU A 39 -1.44 15.34 -9.32
C GLU A 39 -2.68 14.75 -8.64
N ARG A 40 -3.74 14.50 -9.42
CA ARG A 40 -4.97 13.86 -8.95
C ARG A 40 -5.41 12.81 -10.00
N PRO A 41 -5.36 11.50 -9.69
CA PRO A 41 -4.95 10.90 -8.42
C PRO A 41 -3.46 11.12 -8.11
N TRP A 42 -3.13 11.33 -6.83
CA TRP A 42 -1.75 11.53 -6.37
C TRP A 42 -1.02 10.21 -6.07
N VAL A 43 -1.74 9.08 -6.10
CA VAL A 43 -1.20 7.73 -5.90
C VAL A 43 -1.57 6.91 -7.12
N GLN A 44 -0.56 6.43 -7.85
CA GLN A 44 -0.67 5.59 -9.04
C GLN A 44 0.04 4.26 -8.76
N ILE A 45 -0.65 3.37 -8.04
CA ILE A 45 -0.05 2.13 -7.54
C ILE A 45 0.27 1.11 -8.64
N GLU A 46 -0.26 1.30 -9.84
CA GLU A 46 0.06 0.49 -11.02
C GLU A 46 1.51 0.68 -11.51
N ASN A 47 2.21 1.73 -11.08
CA ASN A 47 3.58 2.03 -11.49
C ASN A 47 4.66 1.34 -10.63
N ALA A 48 4.28 0.40 -9.75
CA ALA A 48 5.22 -0.38 -8.93
C ALA A 48 4.68 -1.79 -8.67
N THR A 49 5.57 -2.71 -8.33
CA THR A 49 5.18 -4.05 -7.91
C THR A 49 4.59 -4.04 -6.49
N THR A 50 3.75 -5.02 -6.16
CA THR A 50 3.20 -5.18 -4.81
C THR A 50 4.28 -5.29 -3.74
N GLU A 51 5.40 -5.95 -4.04
CA GLU A 51 6.54 -6.06 -3.12
C GLU A 51 7.16 -4.69 -2.82
N GLU A 52 7.38 -3.86 -3.84
CA GLU A 52 7.89 -2.49 -3.69
C GLU A 52 6.93 -1.61 -2.89
N LEU A 53 5.63 -1.70 -3.19
CA LEU A 53 4.58 -0.98 -2.45
C LEU A 53 4.60 -1.38 -0.97
N ILE A 54 4.62 -2.68 -0.66
CA ILE A 54 4.68 -3.17 0.72
C ILE A 54 5.96 -2.70 1.43
N ALA A 55 7.11 -2.82 0.76
CA ALA A 55 8.39 -2.41 1.31
C ALA A 55 8.41 -0.91 1.64
N GLN A 56 7.84 -0.08 0.78
CA GLN A 56 7.72 1.35 1.01
C GLN A 56 6.73 1.66 2.15
N ILE A 57 5.54 1.04 2.15
CA ILE A 57 4.51 1.28 3.16
C ILE A 57 5.04 0.96 4.57
N ARG A 58 5.82 -0.11 4.72
CA ARG A 58 6.48 -0.48 6.00
C ARG A 58 7.45 0.58 6.52
N LYS A 59 7.96 1.47 5.66
CA LYS A 59 8.80 2.60 6.06
C LYS A 59 8.01 3.88 6.36
N CYS A 60 6.68 3.85 6.35
CA CYS A 60 5.86 5.00 6.72
C CYS A 60 5.92 5.23 8.25
N PRO A 61 6.62 6.27 8.73
CA PRO A 61 6.89 6.45 10.17
C PRO A 61 5.64 6.78 10.99
N SER A 62 4.62 7.34 10.35
CA SER A 62 3.38 7.73 11.03
C SER A 62 2.24 6.73 10.88
N GLY A 63 2.44 5.64 10.12
CA GLY A 63 1.37 4.68 9.82
C GLY A 63 0.25 5.24 8.94
N ALA A 64 0.45 6.40 8.30
CA ALA A 64 -0.53 7.01 7.41
C ALA A 64 -0.81 6.16 6.16
N LEU A 65 0.11 5.28 5.78
CA LEU A 65 -0.06 4.31 4.73
C LEU A 65 -0.16 2.92 5.35
N SER A 66 -1.11 2.12 4.87
CA SER A 66 -1.31 0.72 5.21
C SER A 66 -1.78 -0.04 3.97
N TYR A 67 -1.82 -1.36 4.02
CA TYR A 67 -2.30 -2.16 2.89
C TYR A 67 -3.16 -3.34 3.32
N LYS A 68 -4.00 -3.81 2.41
CA LYS A 68 -4.69 -5.10 2.46
C LYS A 68 -4.40 -5.87 1.18
N MET A 69 -4.15 -7.17 1.30
CA MET A 69 -4.03 -8.04 0.12
C MET A 69 -5.43 -8.45 -0.30
N ASN A 70 -5.76 -8.25 -1.57
CA ASN A 70 -7.03 -8.70 -2.12
C ASN A 70 -6.81 -10.17 -2.50
N LYS A 71 -7.12 -11.09 -1.59
CA LYS A 71 -7.08 -12.52 -1.94
C LYS A 71 -8.10 -12.76 -3.06
N GLU A 72 -7.63 -13.12 -4.25
CA GLU A 72 -8.41 -14.04 -5.07
C GLU A 72 -8.52 -15.34 -4.28
N LYS A 73 -9.71 -15.96 -4.28
CA LYS A 73 -9.94 -17.18 -3.51
C LYS A 73 -9.02 -18.29 -4.01
N GLU A 74 -7.86 -18.47 -3.37
CA GLU A 74 -7.07 -19.68 -3.51
C GLU A 74 -7.29 -20.56 -2.27
N ASN A 75 -7.64 -21.80 -2.58
CA ASN A 75 -8.06 -22.88 -1.70
C ASN A 75 -7.06 -23.06 -0.54
N GLN A 76 -7.57 -23.07 0.70
CA GLN A 76 -6.79 -23.54 1.84
C GLN A 76 -6.71 -25.06 1.76
N GLU A 77 -5.69 -25.58 1.08
CA GLU A 77 -5.21 -26.94 1.30
C GLU A 77 -3.91 -26.83 2.10
N ASP A 78 -4.04 -26.73 3.42
CA ASP A 78 -2.96 -26.98 4.39
C ASP A 78 -2.65 -28.48 4.34
N GLY A 79 -1.93 -28.86 3.29
CA GLY A 79 -1.35 -30.18 3.13
C GLY A 79 -0.11 -30.31 4.01
N SER A 80 -0.24 -31.15 5.03
CA SER A 80 0.83 -32.00 5.56
C SER A 80 2.01 -31.28 6.23
N LYS A 81 1.95 -31.24 7.57
CA LYS A 81 3.16 -31.30 8.40
C LYS A 81 3.65 -32.76 8.47
N PRO A 82 4.84 -33.12 7.95
CA PRO A 82 5.44 -34.41 8.21
C PRO A 82 6.15 -34.44 9.59
N LEU A 83 5.85 -35.52 10.32
CA LEU A 83 6.54 -36.18 11.44
C LEU A 83 6.82 -35.36 12.71
#